data_AF-A0A7J6V6U3-F1
#
_entry.id   AF-A0A7J6V6U3-F1
#
_cell.length_a   1.000
_cell.length_b   1.000
_cell.length_c   1.000
_cell.angle_alpha   90.00
_cell.angle_beta   90.00
_cell.angle_gamma   90.00
#
_symmetry.space_group_name_H-M   'P 1'
#
loop_
_entity.id
_entity.type
_entity.pdbx_description
1 polymer ?
#
loop_
_entity_poly.entity_id
_entity_poly.type
_entity_poly.pdbx_seq_one_letter_code
_entity_poly.pdbx_strand_id
1 'polypeptide(L)'
;MCCPPGGENAVIVYTTKTGNKKDIEDSKQINFILKLEKIEFTVRDISADSGYRNELKEVLGKKDIKVPVVFVKGRLIGGAAEVDKMDKEGKLEILFHGIPKFYDELPRFYTVKEEDSSA
;
A
#
# COMPACT_ATOMS: atom_id res chain seq x y z
N MET A 1 0.48 -20.94 -0.44
CA MET A 1 0.76 -19.50 -0.66
C MET A 1 0.39 -18.79 0.63
N CYS A 2 1.34 -18.18 1.34
CA CYS A 2 1.04 -17.49 2.58
C CYS A 2 0.48 -16.10 2.23
N CYS A 3 -0.80 -15.87 2.55
CA CYS A 3 -1.41 -14.55 2.51
C CYS A 3 -1.16 -13.88 3.86
N PRO A 4 -0.76 -12.60 3.91
CA PRO A 4 -0.77 -11.86 5.17
C PRO A 4 -2.19 -11.83 5.76
N PRO A 5 -2.38 -11.87 7.10
CA PRO A 5 -3.70 -11.83 7.74
C PRO A 5 -4.48 -10.58 7.29
N GLY A 6 -5.73 -10.76 6.87
CA GLY A 6 -6.57 -9.68 6.32
C GLY A 6 -6.23 -9.27 4.88
N GLY A 7 -5.29 -9.96 4.22
CA GLY A 7 -4.85 -9.63 2.86
C GLY A 7 -5.68 -10.26 1.74
N GLU A 8 -6.64 -11.14 2.04
CA GLU A 8 -7.33 -11.98 1.05
C GLU A 8 -8.07 -11.16 -0.03
N ASN A 9 -8.65 -10.03 0.34
CA ASN A 9 -9.34 -9.11 -0.57
C ASN A 9 -8.87 -7.65 -0.43
N ALA A 10 -7.67 -7.45 0.14
CA ALA A 10 -7.14 -6.12 0.42
C ALA A 10 -5.73 -5.95 -0.18
N VAL A 11 -5.30 -4.70 -0.26
CA VAL A 11 -3.91 -4.35 -0.57
C VAL A 11 -3.17 -4.13 0.74
N ILE A 12 -2.12 -4.91 0.97
CA ILE A 12 -1.27 -4.80 2.17
C ILE A 12 0.14 -4.40 1.73
N VAL A 13 0.65 -3.33 2.34
CA VAL A 13 1.96 -2.78 2.01
C VAL A 13 2.83 -2.80 3.25
N TYR A 14 3.91 -3.56 3.20
CA TYR A 14 4.96 -3.50 4.20
C TYR A 14 5.94 -2.41 3.84
N THR A 15 6.16 -1.49 4.76
CA THR A 15 7.03 -0.32 4.57
C THR A 15 7.97 -0.17 5.74
N THR A 16 8.98 0.66 5.56
CA THR A 16 9.84 1.09 6.65
C THR A 16 9.98 2.61 6.64
N LYS A 17 9.95 3.22 7.82
CA LYS A 17 10.24 4.65 7.99
C LYS A 17 11.67 4.90 8.45
N THR A 18 12.35 3.88 8.95
CA THR A 18 13.75 3.95 9.38
C THR A 18 14.61 2.91 8.66
N GLY A 19 15.93 3.04 8.76
CA GLY A 19 16.87 2.13 8.08
C GLY A 19 17.62 2.80 6.94
N ASN A 20 17.86 2.04 5.85
CA ASN A 20 18.62 2.57 4.73
C ASN A 20 17.80 3.64 3.97
N LYS A 21 18.49 4.61 3.35
CA LYS A 21 17.81 5.70 2.64
C LYS A 21 16.98 5.21 1.46
N LYS A 22 17.44 4.14 0.81
CA LYS A 22 16.79 3.58 -0.38
C LYS A 22 15.42 2.98 -0.04
N ASP A 23 15.32 2.14 0.97
CA ASP A 23 14.06 1.46 1.34
C ASP A 23 13.05 2.46 1.91
N ILE A 24 13.51 3.53 2.59
CA ILE A 24 12.65 4.63 3.04
C ILE A 24 12.06 5.35 1.83
N GLU A 25 12.88 5.69 0.83
CA GLU A 25 12.42 6.39 -0.37
C GLU A 25 11.49 5.51 -1.21
N ASP A 26 11.90 4.27 -1.45
CA ASP A 26 11.10 3.26 -2.14
C ASP A 26 9.72 3.06 -1.44
N SER A 27 9.72 3.01 -0.10
CA SER A 27 8.48 2.92 0.69
C SER A 27 7.57 4.13 0.53
N LYS A 28 8.14 5.34 0.44
CA LYS A 28 7.36 6.56 0.18
C LYS A 28 6.80 6.57 -1.23
N GLN A 29 7.61 6.15 -2.21
CA GLN A 29 7.20 6.09 -3.62
C GLN A 29 6.02 5.15 -3.80
N ILE A 30 6.06 3.93 -3.25
CA ILE A 30 4.92 3.00 -3.32
C ILE A 30 3.67 3.60 -2.68
N ASN A 31 3.80 4.17 -1.47
CA ASN A 31 2.66 4.81 -0.80
C ASN A 31 2.05 5.92 -1.65
N PHE A 32 2.88 6.68 -2.38
CA PHE A 32 2.41 7.74 -3.26
C PHE A 32 1.65 7.18 -4.47
N ILE A 33 2.20 6.17 -5.16
CA ILE A 33 1.55 5.51 -6.31
C ILE A 33 0.19 4.95 -5.91
N LEU A 34 0.11 4.19 -4.81
CA LEU A 34 -1.15 3.60 -4.36
C LEU A 34 -2.21 4.65 -3.98
N LYS A 35 -1.78 5.80 -3.45
CA LYS A 35 -2.68 6.94 -3.20
C LYS A 35 -3.17 7.59 -4.48
N LEU A 36 -2.34 7.68 -5.52
CA LEU A 36 -2.75 8.19 -6.83
C LEU A 36 -3.75 7.27 -7.53
N GLU A 37 -3.61 5.96 -7.33
CA GLU A 37 -4.57 4.94 -7.77
C GLU A 37 -5.89 4.98 -6.98
N LYS A 38 -5.92 5.69 -5.85
CA LYS A 38 -7.09 5.96 -5.01
C LYS A 38 -7.80 4.70 -4.57
N ILE A 39 -7.02 3.67 -4.28
CA ILE A 39 -7.47 2.39 -3.75
C ILE A 39 -7.34 2.37 -2.24
N GLU A 40 -8.14 1.54 -1.58
CA GLU A 40 -7.98 1.25 -0.17
C GLU A 40 -6.81 0.27 0.05
N PHE A 41 -5.88 0.64 0.93
CA PHE A 41 -4.75 -0.20 1.28
C PHE A 41 -4.32 -0.03 2.74
N THR A 42 -3.76 -1.08 3.32
CA THR A 42 -3.24 -1.10 4.69
C THR A 42 -1.73 -0.99 4.67
N VAL A 43 -1.19 -0.02 5.41
CA VAL A 43 0.26 0.16 5.60
C VAL A 43 0.69 -0.52 6.89
N ARG A 44 1.69 -1.41 6.78
CA ARG A 44 2.34 -2.09 7.90
C ARG A 44 3.78 -1.63 7.99
N ASP A 45 4.09 -0.89 9.03
CA ASP A 45 5.43 -0.36 9.25
C ASP A 45 6.27 -1.36 10.07
N ILE A 46 7.23 -2.01 9.41
CA ILE A 46 8.09 -3.01 10.05
C ILE A 46 9.15 -2.40 10.98
N SER A 47 9.37 -1.07 10.88
CA SER A 47 10.29 -0.36 11.76
C SER A 47 9.63 0.10 13.06
N ALA A 48 8.32 0.32 13.02
CA ALA A 48 7.53 0.67 14.19
C ALA A 48 7.10 -0.57 14.99
N ASP A 49 6.79 -1.68 14.30
CA ASP A 49 6.30 -2.90 14.93
C ASP A 49 7.08 -4.14 14.46
N SER A 50 7.79 -4.75 15.41
CA SER A 50 8.53 -5.99 15.18
C SER A 50 7.65 -7.20 14.85
N GLY A 51 6.37 -7.17 15.22
CA GLY A 51 5.36 -8.16 14.87
C GLY A 51 5.16 -8.23 13.35
N TYR A 52 4.97 -7.09 12.69
CA TYR A 52 4.85 -7.05 11.22
C TYR A 52 6.13 -7.50 10.52
N ARG A 53 7.30 -7.23 11.11
CA ARG A 53 8.56 -7.73 10.58
C ARG A 53 8.61 -9.26 10.61
N ASN A 54 8.21 -9.87 11.73
CA ASN A 54 8.22 -11.32 11.88
C ASN A 54 7.17 -11.98 10.99
N GLU A 55 5.97 -11.42 10.93
CA GLU A 55 4.91 -11.88 10.03
C GLU A 55 5.38 -11.88 8.57
N LEU A 56 6.02 -10.79 8.13
CA LEU A 56 6.55 -10.70 6.78
C LEU A 56 7.63 -11.76 6.50
N LYS A 57 8.44 -12.14 7.49
CA LYS A 57 9.44 -13.22 7.34
C LYS A 57 8.75 -14.57 7.16
N GLU A 58 7.71 -14.82 7.93
CA GLU A 58 6.91 -16.04 7.85
C GLU A 58 6.19 -16.14 6.51
N VAL A 59 5.58 -15.04 6.06
CA VAL A 59 4.87 -14.96 4.78
C VAL A 59 5.82 -15.16 3.59
N LEU A 60 7.01 -14.53 3.62
CA LEU A 60 8.01 -14.66 2.55
C LEU A 60 8.87 -15.93 2.67
N GLY A 61 8.86 -16.60 3.82
CA GLY A 61 9.75 -17.73 4.14
C GLY A 61 11.25 -17.37 4.11
N LYS A 62 11.60 -16.09 4.29
CA LYS A 62 12.97 -15.58 4.15
C LYS A 62 13.39 -14.79 5.38
N LYS A 63 14.67 -14.95 5.79
CA LYS A 63 15.26 -14.18 6.89
C LYS A 63 15.57 -12.74 6.49
N ASP A 64 16.02 -12.55 5.24
CA ASP A 64 16.33 -11.25 4.67
C ASP A 64 15.12 -10.71 3.91
N ILE A 65 14.53 -9.66 4.48
CA ILE A 65 13.41 -8.94 3.88
C ILE A 65 13.96 -7.64 3.31
N LYS A 66 13.63 -7.37 2.05
CA LYS A 66 13.74 -6.04 1.46
C LYS A 66 12.37 -5.40 1.46
N VAL A 67 12.31 -4.17 1.93
CA VAL A 67 11.09 -3.35 1.92
C VAL A 67 11.28 -2.21 0.92
N PRO A 68 10.19 -1.70 0.33
CA PRO A 68 8.80 -2.07 0.58
C PRO A 68 8.40 -3.41 -0.07
N VAL A 69 7.35 -4.04 0.46
CA VAL A 69 6.74 -5.27 -0.09
C VAL A 69 5.23 -5.07 -0.22
N VAL A 70 4.68 -5.32 -1.41
CA VAL A 70 3.26 -5.16 -1.71
C VAL A 70 2.59 -6.51 -1.92
N PHE A 71 1.46 -6.69 -1.26
CA PHE A 71 0.53 -7.80 -1.45
C PHE A 71 -0.81 -7.26 -1.94
N VAL A 72 -1.41 -7.94 -2.91
CA VAL A 72 -2.73 -7.61 -3.44
C VAL A 72 -3.56 -8.88 -3.47
N LYS A 73 -4.70 -8.89 -2.75
CA LYS A 73 -5.60 -10.07 -2.67
C LYS A 73 -4.85 -11.35 -2.32
N GLY A 74 -3.96 -11.26 -1.34
CA GLY A 74 -3.11 -12.34 -0.85
C GLY A 74 -1.96 -12.76 -1.77
N ARG A 75 -1.78 -12.10 -2.92
CA ARG A 75 -0.66 -12.37 -3.84
C ARG A 75 0.48 -11.39 -3.60
N LEU A 76 1.70 -11.92 -3.49
CA LEU A 76 2.91 -11.12 -3.46
C LEU A 76 3.17 -10.50 -4.84
N ILE A 77 3.20 -9.18 -4.92
CA ILE A 77 3.48 -8.43 -6.15
C ILE A 77 4.97 -8.14 -6.29
N GLY A 78 5.62 -7.74 -5.19
CA GLY A 78 7.03 -7.41 -5.17
C GLY A 78 7.31 -6.13 -4.38
N GLY A 79 8.44 -5.50 -4.67
CA GLY A 79 8.83 -4.22 -4.06
C GLY A 79 8.68 -3.05 -5.02
N ALA A 80 9.44 -1.99 -4.78
CA ALA A 80 9.28 -0.73 -5.51
C ALA A 80 9.57 -0.86 -7.01
N ALA A 81 10.58 -1.67 -7.39
CA ALA A 81 10.91 -1.86 -8.80
C ALA A 81 9.80 -2.57 -9.57
N GLU A 82 9.18 -3.60 -8.98
CA GLU A 82 8.09 -4.34 -9.60
C GLU A 82 6.83 -3.48 -9.72
N VAL A 83 6.50 -2.70 -8.68
CA VAL A 83 5.33 -1.80 -8.70
C VAL A 83 5.52 -0.66 -9.69
N ASP A 84 6.69 -0.02 -9.71
CA ASP A 84 7.02 1.05 -10.68
C ASP A 84 6.98 0.54 -12.13
N LYS A 85 7.42 -0.69 -12.37
CA LYS A 85 7.28 -1.32 -13.68
C LYS A 85 5.81 -1.53 -14.05
N MET A 86 4.98 -2.00 -13.13
CA MET A 86 3.55 -2.19 -13.39
C MET A 86 2.80 -0.88 -13.61
N ASP A 87 3.19 0.18 -12.89
CA ASP A 87 2.67 1.54 -13.06
C ASP A 87 2.92 2.04 -14.48
N LYS A 88 4.19 1.97 -14.93
CA LYS A 88 4.61 2.35 -16.29
C LYS A 88 3.97 1.52 -17.39
N GLU A 89 3.66 0.26 -17.12
CA GLU A 89 2.97 -0.64 -18.06
C GLU A 89 1.44 -0.48 -18.01
N GLY A 90 0.88 0.37 -17.13
CA GLY A 90 -0.56 0.55 -16.97
C GLY A 90 -1.28 -0.68 -16.41
N LYS A 91 -0.56 -1.58 -15.73
CA LYS A 91 -1.10 -2.85 -15.21
C LYS A 91 -1.66 -2.77 -13.80
N LEU A 92 -1.39 -1.66 -13.09
CA LEU A 92 -1.89 -1.45 -11.73
C LEU A 92 -3.42 -1.43 -11.67
N GLU A 93 -4.08 -0.81 -12.66
CA GLU A 93 -5.54 -0.76 -12.73
C GLU A 93 -6.17 -2.17 -12.76
N ILE A 94 -5.60 -3.08 -13.56
CA ILE A 94 -6.06 -4.47 -13.65
C ILE A 94 -5.79 -5.20 -12.35
N LEU A 95 -4.64 -4.94 -11.72
CA LEU A 95 -4.24 -5.58 -10.47
C LEU A 95 -5.17 -5.20 -9.31
N PHE A 96 -5.58 -3.93 -9.26
CA PHE A 96 -6.49 -3.40 -8.27
C PHE A 96 -7.97 -3.53 -8.64
N HIS A 97 -8.28 -4.19 -9.76
CA HIS A 97 -9.66 -4.43 -10.15
C HIS A 97 -10.44 -5.14 -9.04
N GLY A 98 -11.52 -4.53 -8.55
CA GLY A 98 -12.32 -5.06 -7.45
C GLY A 98 -11.71 -4.86 -6.04
N ILE A 99 -10.69 -4.02 -5.89
CA ILE A 99 -10.33 -3.41 -4.61
C ILE A 99 -11.21 -2.17 -4.43
N PRO A 100 -11.78 -1.93 -3.23
CA PRO A 100 -12.51 -0.71 -2.95
C PRO A 100 -11.66 0.52 -3.28
N LYS A 101 -12.23 1.46 -4.04
CA LYS A 101 -11.60 2.77 -4.26
C LYS A 101 -12.10 3.71 -3.18
N PHE A 102 -11.26 4.67 -2.78
CA PHE A 102 -11.65 5.76 -1.89
C PHE A 102 -12.78 6.65 -2.45
N TYR A 103 -13.34 6.34 -3.63
CA TYR A 103 -14.45 7.02 -4.24
C TYR A 103 -15.84 6.52 -3.85
N ASP A 104 -15.97 5.37 -3.17
CA ASP A 104 -17.29 4.84 -2.82
C ASP A 104 -17.86 5.37 -1.49
N GLU A 105 -17.05 6.03 -0.66
CA GLU A 105 -17.55 6.87 0.42
C GLU A 105 -16.69 8.13 0.51
N LEU A 106 -17.17 9.23 -0.06
CA LEU A 106 -16.79 10.55 0.43
C LEU A 106 -16.95 10.51 1.95
N PRO A 107 -15.90 10.77 2.74
CA PRO A 107 -16.09 10.99 4.16
C PRO A 107 -17.14 12.09 4.31
N ARG A 108 -18.18 11.88 5.14
CA ARG A 108 -19.21 12.89 5.47
C ARG A 108 -18.63 14.23 6.00
N PHE A 109 -17.32 14.37 6.07
CA PHE A 109 -16.61 15.58 6.46
C PHE A 109 -16.47 16.62 5.33
N TYR A 110 -16.85 16.29 4.09
CA TYR A 110 -17.00 17.28 3.01
C TYR A 110 -18.47 17.66 2.74
N THR A 111 -19.29 17.80 3.78
CA THR A 111 -20.44 18.70 3.67
C THR A 111 -19.95 20.13 3.81
N VAL A 112 -19.86 20.80 2.66
CA VAL A 112 -20.15 22.22 2.42
C VAL A 112 -20.40 23.04 3.69
N LYS A 113 -19.46 23.92 4.05
CA LYS A 113 -19.82 25.23 4.58
C LYS A 113 -19.86 26.19 3.40
N GLU A 114 -21.03 26.27 2.79
CA GLU A 114 -21.51 27.50 2.16
C GLU A 114 -21.92 28.41 3.32
N GLU A 115 -21.26 29.56 3.42
CA GLU A 115 -21.69 30.81 4.03
C GLU A 115 -20.50 31.77 3.81
N ASP A 116 -20.62 32.93 3.19
CA ASP A 116 -21.67 33.53 2.38
C ASP A 116 -21.06 34.78 1.75
N SER A 117 -21.79 35.32 0.77
CA SER A 117 -21.74 36.72 0.36
C SER A 117 -20.56 37.18 -0.51
N SER A 118 -20.82 37.12 -1.82
CA SER A 118 -20.78 38.30 -2.68
C SER A 118 -20.88 39.65 -1.95
N ALA A 119 -19.88 40.52 -2.12
CA ALA A 119 -20.00 41.95 -2.43
C ALA A 119 -18.59 42.54 -2.59
#